data_AF-K0W1H1-F1
#
_entry.id   AF-K0W1H1-F1
#
_cell.length_a   1.000
_cell.length_b   1.000
_cell.length_c   1.000
_cell.angle_alpha   90.00
_cell.angle_beta   90.00
_cell.angle_gamma   90.00
#
_symmetry.space_group_name_H-M   'P 1'
#
loop_
_entity.id
_entity.type
_entity.pdbx_description
1 polymer ?
#
loop_
_entity_poly.entity_id
_entity_poly.type
_entity_poly.pdbx_seq_one_letter_code
_entity_poly.pdbx_strand_id
1 'polypeptide(L)'
;MVTVRDIRAGGRDVKIARYAASENATYAMFAGGGLKWAEQQIKNGRYLVKPGRYATKPDLTGLSCDWAPFASRRGEILSLLVEPRDDTSPEVFAALARRVLQVFDAAPRRSHPLSRDNAIPRNSARQVSADGWAEVASHSDFRKFDDGLRLTLDCTPEEIDSVEAILVAARARGEIDFGLHRQSHALMTCLVPSGRPDSHLHFLDGMGGGYAKAAEMMEEGALAAMSSRQPERAVRAAEA
;
A
#
# COMPACT_ATOMS: atom_id res chain seq x y z
N MET A 1 -16.06 16.67 3.52
CA MET A 1 -14.76 16.31 4.13
C MET A 1 -15.02 15.46 5.36
N VAL A 2 -14.21 14.43 5.59
CA VAL A 2 -14.27 13.60 6.81
C VAL A 2 -13.56 14.33 7.93
N THR A 3 -14.17 14.45 9.12
CA THR A 3 -13.52 15.11 10.26
C THR A 3 -12.97 14.11 11.26
N VAL A 4 -11.89 14.48 11.98
CA VAL A 4 -11.35 13.66 13.10
C VAL A 4 -12.41 13.46 14.20
N ARG A 5 -13.30 14.44 14.38
CA ARG A 5 -14.44 14.32 15.31
C ARG A 5 -15.37 13.18 14.91
N ASP A 6 -15.71 13.06 13.62
CA ASP A 6 -16.58 11.98 13.14
C ASP A 6 -15.92 10.61 13.29
N ILE A 7 -14.62 10.52 13.01
CA ILE A 7 -13.83 9.30 13.21
C ILE A 7 -13.90 8.85 14.68
N ARG A 8 -13.68 9.78 15.62
CA ARG A 8 -13.74 9.50 17.07
C ARG A 8 -15.14 9.18 17.56
N ALA A 9 -16.17 9.83 17.01
CA ALA A 9 -17.56 9.47 17.28
C ALA A 9 -17.89 8.04 16.78
N GLY A 10 -17.18 7.55 15.76
CA GLY A 10 -17.24 6.17 15.29
C GLY A 10 -16.42 5.16 16.11
N GLY A 11 -15.86 5.56 17.26
CA GLY A 11 -15.08 4.67 18.13
C GLY A 11 -13.67 4.36 17.63
N ARG A 12 -13.16 5.11 16.64
CA ARG A 12 -11.80 4.98 16.10
C ARG A 12 -10.96 6.20 16.47
N ASP A 13 -9.66 6.17 16.17
CA ASP A 13 -8.78 7.33 16.38
C ASP A 13 -7.82 7.52 15.20
N VAL A 14 -7.23 8.71 15.11
CA VAL A 14 -6.15 9.00 14.17
C VAL A 14 -4.93 9.39 15.00
N LYS A 15 -4.02 8.44 15.17
CA LYS A 15 -2.71 8.63 15.76
C LYS A 15 -1.71 8.81 14.63
N ILE A 16 -0.82 9.79 14.78
CA ILE A 16 0.22 10.08 13.81
C ILE A 16 1.58 9.97 14.49
N ALA A 17 2.53 9.33 13.83
CA ALA A 17 3.92 9.30 14.22
C ALA A 17 4.79 9.75 13.05
N ARG A 18 5.93 10.38 13.36
CA ARG A 18 6.90 10.80 12.36
C ARG A 18 7.97 9.74 12.22
N TYR A 19 8.13 9.18 11.02
CA TYR A 19 9.15 8.17 10.70
C TYR A 19 10.20 8.76 9.76
N ALA A 20 11.43 8.89 10.23
CA ALA A 20 12.56 9.29 9.39
C ALA A 20 13.12 8.04 8.68
N ALA A 21 12.88 7.91 7.38
CA ALA A 21 13.41 6.81 6.58
C ALA A 21 14.86 7.08 6.13
N SER A 22 15.23 8.36 6.02
CA SER A 22 16.61 8.83 5.78
C SER A 22 16.82 10.19 6.48
N GLU A 23 18.02 10.77 6.35
CA GLU A 23 18.31 12.14 6.83
C GLU A 23 17.37 13.18 6.20
N ASN A 24 16.95 12.97 4.95
CA ASN A 24 16.18 13.95 4.17
C ASN A 24 14.73 13.51 3.87
N ALA A 25 14.37 12.25 4.15
CA ALA A 25 13.03 11.70 3.91
C ALA A 25 12.33 11.36 5.24
N THR A 26 11.22 12.05 5.49
CA THR A 26 10.38 11.83 6.67
C THR A 26 8.93 11.59 6.25
N TYR A 27 8.37 10.47 6.69
CA TYR A 27 6.99 10.06 6.43
C TYR A 27 6.13 10.20 7.69
N ALA A 28 4.83 10.44 7.49
CA ALA A 28 3.84 10.27 8.54
C ALA A 28 3.36 8.82 8.51
N MET A 29 3.37 8.15 9.66
CA MET A 29 2.72 6.85 9.86
C MET A 29 1.42 7.06 10.62
N PHE A 30 0.39 6.32 10.26
CA PHE A 30 -0.93 6.42 10.88
C PHE A 30 -1.31 5.13 11.60
N ALA A 31 -2.00 5.30 12.73
CA ALA A 31 -2.54 4.21 13.53
C ALA A 31 -3.89 4.61 14.16
N GLY A 32 -4.69 3.63 14.61
CA GLY A 32 -5.95 3.84 15.33
C GLY A 32 -7.22 3.50 14.53
N GLY A 33 -7.06 3.01 13.30
CA GLY A 33 -8.14 2.55 12.43
C GLY A 33 -8.98 3.69 11.82
N GLY A 34 -8.62 4.95 12.09
CA GLY A 34 -9.36 6.10 11.62
C GLY A 34 -9.27 6.32 10.11
N LEU A 35 -8.12 6.01 9.49
CA LEU A 35 -7.97 6.15 8.04
C LEU A 35 -8.80 5.08 7.31
N LYS A 36 -8.71 3.82 7.76
CA LYS A 36 -9.53 2.72 7.25
C LYS A 36 -11.03 3.03 7.35
N TRP A 37 -11.47 3.51 8.52
CA TRP A 37 -12.86 3.92 8.69
C TRP A 37 -13.26 5.05 7.75
N ALA A 38 -12.43 6.08 7.61
CA ALA A 38 -12.70 7.21 6.73
C ALA A 38 -12.83 6.76 5.26
N GLU A 39 -11.90 5.92 4.79
CA GLU A 39 -11.96 5.30 3.46
C GLU A 39 -13.27 4.52 3.27
N GLN A 40 -13.65 3.68 4.23
CA GLN A 40 -14.89 2.91 4.16
C GLN A 40 -16.12 3.81 4.08
N GLN A 41 -16.19 4.88 4.87
CA GLN A 41 -17.32 5.82 4.79
C GLN A 41 -17.37 6.56 3.45
N ILE A 42 -16.22 6.87 2.85
CA ILE A 42 -16.14 7.46 1.51
C ILE A 42 -16.64 6.46 0.46
N LYS A 43 -16.17 5.20 0.50
CA LYS A 43 -16.61 4.11 -0.38
C LYS A 43 -18.12 3.83 -0.24
N ASN A 44 -18.67 3.95 0.96
CA ASN A 44 -20.11 3.83 1.24
C ASN A 44 -20.93 5.05 0.80
N GLY A 45 -20.30 6.06 0.19
CA GLY A 45 -20.98 7.20 -0.39
C GLY A 45 -21.32 8.33 0.58
N ARG A 46 -20.92 8.24 1.85
CA ARG A 46 -21.30 9.21 2.90
C ARG A 46 -20.66 10.59 2.71
N TYR A 47 -19.55 10.65 1.99
CA TYR A 47 -18.76 11.85 1.75
C TYR A 47 -18.56 12.13 0.25
N LEU A 48 -19.52 11.73 -0.59
CA LEU A 48 -19.44 11.91 -2.04
C LEU A 48 -19.26 13.38 -2.43
N VAL A 49 -18.26 13.62 -3.26
CA VAL A 49 -18.13 14.89 -3.96
C VAL A 49 -18.94 14.78 -5.25
N LYS A 50 -19.97 15.63 -5.39
CA LYS A 50 -20.78 15.65 -6.61
C LYS A 50 -19.91 16.06 -7.80
N PRO A 51 -19.99 15.36 -8.95
CA PRO A 51 -19.35 15.83 -10.17
C PRO A 51 -19.81 17.26 -10.49
N GLY A 52 -18.86 18.15 -10.72
CA GLY A 52 -19.13 19.57 -10.96
C GLY A 52 -18.10 20.16 -11.92
N ARG A 53 -18.44 21.30 -12.52
CA ARG A 53 -17.44 22.12 -13.24
C ARG A 53 -16.61 22.86 -12.20
N TYR A 54 -15.44 22.33 -11.89
CA TYR A 54 -14.46 23.03 -11.08
C TYR A 54 -13.83 24.14 -11.93
N ALA A 55 -13.97 25.39 -11.50
CA ALA A 55 -13.42 26.55 -12.21
C ALA A 55 -11.89 26.52 -12.26
N THR A 56 -11.27 25.88 -11.27
CA THR A 56 -9.82 25.80 -11.11
C THR A 56 -9.31 24.48 -11.69
N LYS A 57 -8.38 24.54 -12.64
CA LYS A 57 -7.60 23.36 -13.01
C LYS A 57 -6.66 22.99 -11.86
N PRO A 58 -6.47 21.70 -11.56
CA PRO A 58 -5.48 21.30 -10.58
C PRO A 58 -4.10 21.74 -11.08
N ASP A 59 -3.32 22.37 -10.19
CA ASP A 59 -1.92 22.63 -10.44
C ASP A 59 -1.15 21.31 -10.25
N LEU A 60 -0.66 20.75 -11.35
CA LEU A 60 0.13 19.53 -11.36
C LEU A 60 1.64 19.82 -11.42
N THR A 61 2.05 21.08 -11.22
CA THR A 61 3.47 21.45 -11.15
C THR A 61 4.17 20.64 -10.06
N GLY A 62 5.27 19.98 -10.41
CA GLY A 62 6.04 19.13 -9.50
C GLY A 62 5.62 17.65 -9.46
N LEU A 63 4.52 17.26 -10.12
CA LEU A 63 4.20 15.85 -10.34
C LEU A 63 4.87 15.36 -11.62
N SER A 64 5.91 14.54 -11.50
CA SER A 64 6.58 13.94 -12.65
C SER A 64 6.95 12.47 -12.43
N CYS A 65 7.03 11.73 -13.53
CA CYS A 65 7.65 10.41 -13.60
C CYS A 65 8.69 10.48 -14.72
N ASP A 66 9.90 10.89 -14.36
CA ASP A 66 11.01 11.03 -15.31
C ASP A 66 11.72 9.70 -15.60
N TRP A 67 11.23 8.59 -15.06
CA TRP A 67 11.91 7.30 -15.05
C TRP A 67 11.15 6.24 -15.84
N ALA A 68 11.88 5.47 -16.63
CA ALA A 68 11.33 4.28 -17.24
C ALA A 68 10.94 3.27 -16.14
N PRO A 69 9.97 2.37 -16.43
CA PRO A 69 9.62 1.34 -15.47
C PRO A 69 10.81 0.44 -15.11
N PHE A 70 10.85 0.00 -13.86
CA PHE A 70 11.95 -0.78 -13.31
C PHE A 70 11.62 -2.26 -13.37
N ALA A 71 12.27 -3.00 -14.26
CA ALA A 71 12.10 -4.46 -14.33
C ALA A 71 12.58 -5.13 -13.04
N SER A 72 11.87 -6.18 -12.62
CA SER A 72 12.30 -7.04 -11.53
C SER A 72 13.69 -7.65 -11.83
N ARG A 73 14.54 -7.72 -10.81
CA ARG A 73 15.82 -8.44 -10.89
C ARG A 73 15.76 -9.81 -10.21
N ARG A 74 14.67 -10.11 -9.51
CA ARG A 74 14.50 -11.32 -8.69
C ARG A 74 13.39 -12.25 -9.17
N GLY A 75 12.66 -11.84 -10.20
CA GLY A 75 11.61 -12.60 -10.85
C GLY A 75 10.32 -11.80 -10.92
N GLU A 76 9.86 -11.28 -9.77
CA GLU A 76 8.58 -10.59 -9.68
C GLU A 76 8.65 -9.31 -8.83
N ILE A 77 7.88 -8.30 -9.25
CA ILE A 77 7.47 -7.17 -8.43
C ILE A 77 6.13 -7.50 -7.76
N LEU A 78 6.13 -7.58 -6.43
CA LEU A 78 4.95 -7.80 -5.60
C LEU A 78 4.35 -6.46 -5.15
N SER A 79 3.08 -6.20 -5.47
CA SER A 79 2.25 -5.24 -4.73
C SER A 79 1.44 -5.99 -3.68
N LEU A 80 1.60 -5.65 -2.41
CA LEU A 80 0.93 -6.32 -1.28
C LEU A 80 0.16 -5.31 -0.43
N LEU A 81 -1.09 -5.64 -0.12
CA LEU A 81 -1.93 -4.93 0.84
C LEU A 81 -2.36 -5.89 1.94
N VAL A 82 -2.21 -5.49 3.21
CA VAL A 82 -2.68 -6.26 4.36
C VAL A 82 -3.34 -5.32 5.36
N GLU A 83 -4.57 -5.62 5.75
CA GLU A 83 -5.33 -4.85 6.72
C GLU A 83 -5.81 -5.72 7.89
N PRO A 84 -5.69 -5.25 9.14
CA PRO A 84 -6.29 -5.95 10.27
C PRO A 84 -7.81 -5.89 10.18
N ARG A 85 -8.47 -6.98 10.56
CA ARG A 85 -9.92 -6.95 10.84
C ARG A 85 -10.19 -6.18 12.13
N ASP A 86 -11.45 -5.75 12.28
CA ASP A 86 -11.86 -4.85 13.35
C ASP A 86 -11.69 -5.43 14.76
N ASP A 87 -11.69 -6.76 14.87
CA ASP A 87 -11.51 -7.56 16.09
C ASP A 87 -10.04 -7.98 16.35
N THR A 88 -9.14 -7.69 15.41
CA THR A 88 -7.72 -8.05 15.53
C THR A 88 -6.99 -7.07 16.42
N SER A 89 -6.34 -7.58 17.47
CA SER A 89 -5.56 -6.73 18.35
C SER A 89 -4.33 -6.14 17.63
N PRO A 90 -3.90 -4.92 17.99
CA PRO A 90 -2.69 -4.32 17.41
C PRO A 90 -1.44 -5.19 17.58
N GLU A 91 -1.33 -5.95 18.68
CA GLU A 91 -0.19 -6.83 18.96
C GLU A 91 -0.16 -8.03 18.02
N VAL A 92 -1.32 -8.64 17.75
CA VAL A 92 -1.47 -9.74 16.79
C VAL A 92 -1.09 -9.26 15.39
N PHE A 93 -1.63 -8.10 14.97
CA PHE A 93 -1.31 -7.54 13.66
C PHE A 93 0.17 -7.17 13.55
N ALA A 94 0.75 -6.55 14.59
CA ALA A 94 2.18 -6.22 14.61
C ALA A 94 3.07 -7.47 14.56
N ALA A 95 2.70 -8.56 15.24
CA ALA A 95 3.42 -9.82 15.17
C ALA A 95 3.37 -10.43 13.76
N LEU A 96 2.18 -10.42 13.13
CA LEU A 96 2.02 -10.88 11.75
C LEU A 96 2.84 -10.03 10.78
N ALA A 97 2.78 -8.70 10.91
CA ALA A 97 3.55 -7.78 10.09
C ALA A 97 5.05 -8.03 10.18
N ARG A 98 5.59 -8.20 11.40
CA ARG A 98 7.00 -8.56 11.59
C ARG A 98 7.34 -9.88 10.90
N ARG A 99 6.49 -10.90 11.01
CA ARG A 99 6.71 -12.20 10.38
C ARG A 99 6.73 -12.13 8.85
N VAL A 100 5.85 -11.32 8.25
CA VAL A 100 5.84 -11.05 6.81
C VAL A 100 7.12 -10.34 6.39
N LEU A 101 7.51 -9.26 7.09
CA LEU A 101 8.71 -8.50 6.77
C LEU A 101 10.00 -9.31 6.91
N GLN A 102 10.06 -10.24 7.87
CA GLN A 102 11.21 -11.12 8.07
C GLN A 102 11.54 -11.96 6.82
N VAL A 103 10.52 -12.40 6.06
CA VAL A 103 10.74 -13.11 4.79
C VAL A 103 11.49 -12.22 3.80
N PHE A 104 11.08 -10.95 3.69
CA PHE A 104 11.67 -9.99 2.76
C PHE A 104 12.97 -9.34 3.28
N ASP A 105 13.22 -9.36 4.58
CA ASP A 105 14.44 -8.80 5.18
C ASP A 105 15.66 -9.72 5.01
N ALA A 106 15.44 -11.02 4.84
CA ALA A 106 16.49 -11.98 4.50
C ALA A 106 17.04 -11.78 3.07
N ALA A 107 16.30 -11.07 2.22
CA ALA A 107 16.65 -10.86 0.83
C ALA A 107 17.73 -9.79 0.60
N PRO A 108 18.50 -9.88 -0.51
CA PRO A 108 19.39 -8.83 -0.94
C PRO A 108 18.66 -7.47 -1.03
N ARG A 109 19.25 -6.41 -0.46
CA ARG A 109 18.66 -5.07 -0.40
C ARG A 109 17.26 -5.03 0.22
N ARG A 110 16.88 -6.03 1.02
CA ARG A 110 15.55 -6.14 1.66
C ARG A 110 14.40 -6.03 0.64
N SER A 111 14.55 -6.68 -0.52
CA SER A 111 13.57 -6.68 -1.61
C SER A 111 13.25 -5.29 -2.21
N HIS A 112 14.20 -4.35 -2.17
CA HIS A 112 14.00 -3.02 -2.72
C HIS A 112 13.87 -3.04 -4.27
N PRO A 113 12.79 -2.45 -4.84
CA PRO A 113 12.58 -2.43 -6.31
C PRO A 113 13.60 -1.63 -7.13
N LEU A 114 14.31 -0.70 -6.49
CA LEU A 114 15.29 0.17 -7.14
C LEU A 114 16.68 -0.32 -6.80
N SER A 115 17.54 -0.42 -7.81
CA SER A 115 18.93 -0.83 -7.70
C SER A 115 19.85 0.36 -7.94
N ARG A 116 21.13 0.26 -7.61
CA ARG A 116 22.09 1.34 -7.92
C ARG A 116 22.31 1.57 -9.42
N ASP A 117 21.94 0.63 -10.29
CA ASP A 117 22.34 0.64 -11.70
C ASP A 117 21.14 0.68 -12.68
N ASN A 118 19.89 0.86 -12.21
CA ASN A 118 18.70 0.80 -13.07
C ASN A 118 18.01 2.16 -13.29
N ALA A 119 18.73 3.26 -13.12
CA ALA A 119 18.22 4.59 -13.45
C ALA A 119 18.19 4.77 -14.98
N ILE A 120 17.04 4.55 -15.61
CA ILE A 120 16.83 4.89 -17.03
C ILE A 120 15.89 6.10 -17.09
N PRO A 121 16.41 7.32 -17.27
CA PRO A 121 15.59 8.50 -17.52
C PRO A 121 14.77 8.30 -18.81
N ARG A 122 13.49 8.66 -18.79
CA ARG A 122 12.65 8.69 -20.02
C ARG A 122 13.14 9.75 -21.01
N ASN A 123 13.75 10.82 -20.49
CA ASN A 123 14.38 11.86 -21.29
C ASN A 123 15.91 11.74 -21.16
N SER A 124 16.56 11.32 -22.25
CA SER A 124 18.02 11.17 -22.33
C SER A 124 18.80 12.46 -22.07
N ALA A 125 18.15 13.63 -22.09
CA ALA A 125 18.77 14.91 -21.74
C ALA A 125 18.96 15.13 -20.23
N ARG A 126 18.32 14.32 -19.37
CA ARG A 126 18.53 14.34 -17.91
C ARG A 126 19.45 13.20 -17.51
N GLN A 127 20.73 13.49 -17.27
CA GLN A 127 21.66 12.54 -16.69
C GLN A 127 21.73 12.75 -15.17
N VAL A 128 21.47 11.71 -14.40
CA VAL A 128 21.60 11.73 -12.93
C VAL A 128 22.88 11.02 -12.55
N SER A 129 23.67 11.60 -11.65
CA SER A 129 24.88 10.97 -11.14
C SER A 129 24.53 9.69 -10.37
N ALA A 130 25.48 8.78 -10.22
CA ALA A 130 25.29 7.58 -9.42
C ALA A 130 24.89 7.92 -7.96
N ASP A 131 25.48 8.97 -7.40
CA ASP A 131 25.16 9.45 -6.05
C ASP A 131 23.74 10.03 -5.97
N GLY A 132 23.35 10.86 -6.94
CA GLY A 132 21.99 11.41 -6.99
C GLY A 132 20.93 10.32 -7.19
N TRP A 133 21.25 9.25 -7.91
CA TRP A 133 20.36 8.11 -8.05
C TRP A 133 20.28 7.26 -6.78
N ALA A 134 21.40 7.06 -6.08
CA ALA A 134 21.40 6.37 -4.79
C ALA A 134 20.53 7.10 -3.77
N GLU A 135 20.55 8.44 -3.79
CA GLU A 135 19.69 9.29 -2.97
C GLU A 135 18.20 9.08 -3.30
N VAL A 136 17.83 9.17 -4.59
CA VAL A 136 16.45 8.90 -5.06
C VAL A 136 15.96 7.51 -4.62
N ALA A 137 16.79 6.48 -4.82
CA ALA A 137 16.45 5.13 -4.40
C ALA A 137 16.22 5.06 -2.88
N SER A 138 17.10 5.66 -2.07
CA SER A 138 16.97 5.67 -0.61
C SER A 138 15.74 6.42 -0.09
N HIS A 139 15.19 7.35 -0.87
CA HIS A 139 13.99 8.14 -0.55
C HIS A 139 12.70 7.58 -1.15
N SER A 140 12.76 6.34 -1.65
CA SER A 140 11.61 5.71 -2.26
C SER A 140 10.79 4.92 -1.25
N ASP A 141 9.50 5.21 -1.22
CA ASP A 141 8.56 4.63 -0.28
C ASP A 141 7.96 3.33 -0.86
N PHE A 142 8.59 2.20 -0.51
CA PHE A 142 8.23 0.86 -0.97
C PHE A 142 7.69 -0.06 0.14
N ARG A 143 7.67 0.43 1.40
CA ARG A 143 7.13 -0.27 2.57
C ARG A 143 6.43 0.72 3.50
N LYS A 144 5.11 0.79 3.43
CA LYS A 144 4.28 1.74 4.19
C LYS A 144 3.46 1.07 5.29
N PHE A 145 3.25 1.83 6.36
CA PHE A 145 2.47 1.45 7.53
C PHE A 145 1.45 2.54 7.87
N ASP A 146 0.23 2.39 7.37
CA ASP A 146 -0.87 3.36 7.52
C ASP A 146 -2.16 2.63 7.91
N ASP A 147 -2.32 2.25 9.18
CA ASP A 147 -3.36 1.32 9.67
C ASP A 147 -3.33 -0.11 9.05
N GLY A 148 -2.40 -0.37 8.14
CA GLY A 148 -2.17 -1.64 7.44
C GLY A 148 -0.79 -1.68 6.79
N LEU A 149 -0.44 -2.79 6.14
CA LEU A 149 0.78 -2.93 5.35
C LEU A 149 0.50 -2.61 3.89
N ARG A 150 1.30 -1.73 3.29
CA ARG A 150 1.34 -1.55 1.83
C ARG A 150 2.77 -1.66 1.34
N LEU A 151 3.08 -2.71 0.58
CA LEU A 151 4.44 -3.01 0.15
C LEU A 151 4.51 -3.11 -1.39
N THR A 152 5.61 -2.62 -1.96
CA THR A 152 5.99 -2.85 -3.37
C THR A 152 7.41 -3.40 -3.36
N LEU A 153 7.61 -4.66 -3.72
CA LEU A 153 8.86 -5.37 -3.44
C LEU A 153 9.36 -6.15 -4.67
N ASP A 154 10.68 -6.19 -4.86
CA ASP A 154 11.35 -7.07 -5.84
C ASP A 154 11.72 -8.39 -5.15
N CYS A 155 10.98 -9.44 -5.49
CA CYS A 155 10.96 -10.72 -4.79
C CYS A 155 11.18 -11.88 -5.75
N THR A 156 11.58 -13.03 -5.19
CA THR A 156 11.45 -14.29 -5.92
C THR A 156 10.03 -14.84 -5.76
N PRO A 157 9.56 -15.69 -6.69
CA PRO A 157 8.26 -16.36 -6.56
C PRO A 157 8.11 -17.12 -5.23
N GLU A 158 9.19 -17.75 -4.74
CA GLU A 158 9.16 -18.55 -3.50
C GLU A 158 8.95 -17.69 -2.26
N GLU A 159 9.49 -16.47 -2.23
CA GLU A 159 9.24 -15.50 -1.15
C GLU A 159 7.78 -15.06 -1.15
N ILE A 160 7.22 -14.82 -2.33
CA ILE A 160 5.82 -14.42 -2.49
C ILE A 160 4.91 -15.57 -2.02
N ASP A 161 5.17 -16.80 -2.46
CA ASP A 161 4.42 -18.00 -2.05
C ASP A 161 4.50 -18.21 -0.52
N SER A 162 5.67 -18.01 0.06
CA SER A 162 5.88 -18.13 1.52
C SER A 162 5.07 -17.09 2.30
N VAL A 163 5.04 -15.83 1.83
CA VAL A 163 4.24 -14.77 2.45
C VAL A 163 2.75 -14.99 2.24
N GLU A 164 2.35 -15.42 1.05
CA GLU A 164 0.95 -15.76 0.74
C GLU A 164 0.45 -16.85 1.69
N ALA A 165 1.21 -17.92 1.92
CA ALA A 165 0.86 -18.95 2.89
C ALA A 165 0.67 -18.41 4.32
N ILE A 166 1.53 -17.49 4.77
CA ILE A 166 1.39 -16.82 6.08
C ILE A 166 0.07 -16.03 6.16
N LEU A 167 -0.25 -15.28 5.10
CA LEU A 167 -1.43 -14.40 5.04
C LEU A 167 -2.73 -15.19 4.89
N VAL A 168 -2.75 -16.25 4.07
CA VAL A 168 -3.88 -17.18 3.95
C VAL A 168 -4.23 -17.77 5.31
N ALA A 169 -3.22 -18.24 6.05
CA ALA A 169 -3.43 -18.80 7.39
C ALA A 169 -3.99 -17.76 8.37
N ALA A 170 -3.51 -16.51 8.32
CA ALA A 170 -4.01 -15.43 9.18
C ALA A 170 -5.44 -15.01 8.81
N ARG A 171 -5.76 -14.95 7.51
CA ARG A 171 -7.12 -14.68 7.02
C ARG A 171 -8.12 -15.75 7.48
N ALA A 172 -7.71 -17.03 7.42
CA ALA A 172 -8.51 -18.16 7.87
C ALA A 172 -8.83 -18.10 9.38
N ARG A 173 -7.91 -17.56 10.19
CA ARG A 173 -8.14 -17.32 11.64
C ARG A 173 -9.02 -16.12 11.94
N GLY A 174 -9.44 -15.36 10.93
CA GLY A 174 -10.25 -14.18 11.14
C GLY A 174 -9.46 -12.87 11.20
N GLU A 175 -8.13 -12.90 11.25
CA GLU A 175 -7.31 -11.79 11.76
C GLU A 175 -7.10 -10.64 10.76
N ILE A 176 -7.10 -10.94 9.46
CA ILE A 176 -6.78 -9.95 8.44
C ILE A 176 -7.64 -10.12 7.19
N ASP A 177 -7.67 -9.07 6.40
CA ASP A 177 -7.90 -9.14 4.97
C ASP A 177 -6.61 -8.75 4.24
N PHE A 178 -6.36 -9.39 3.10
CA PHE A 178 -5.18 -9.10 2.29
C PHE A 178 -5.49 -9.28 0.81
N GLY A 179 -4.68 -8.64 -0.01
CA GLY A 179 -4.62 -8.91 -1.44
C GLY A 179 -3.22 -8.64 -1.97
N LEU A 180 -2.86 -9.35 -3.03
CA LEU A 180 -1.56 -9.27 -3.65
C LEU A 180 -1.68 -9.21 -5.17
N HIS A 181 -0.67 -8.65 -5.81
CA HIS A 181 -0.54 -8.67 -7.25
C HIS A 181 0.92 -8.84 -7.65
N ARG A 182 1.17 -9.78 -8.56
CA ARG A 182 2.50 -10.08 -9.10
C ARG A 182 2.62 -9.48 -10.49
N GLN A 183 3.70 -8.76 -10.74
CA GLN A 183 3.96 -8.12 -12.04
C GLN A 183 5.46 -8.07 -12.33
N SER A 184 5.84 -7.74 -13.56
CA SER A 184 7.25 -7.77 -13.98
C SER A 184 8.02 -6.47 -13.70
N HIS A 185 7.33 -5.35 -13.45
CA HIS A 185 7.95 -4.04 -13.34
C HIS A 185 7.35 -3.20 -12.20
N ALA A 186 8.17 -2.35 -11.61
CA ALA A 186 7.75 -1.29 -10.71
C ALA A 186 7.70 0.07 -11.44
N LEU A 187 6.84 0.95 -10.96
CA LEU A 187 6.66 2.33 -11.41
C LEU A 187 6.97 3.26 -10.24
N MET A 188 7.69 4.34 -10.52
CA MET A 188 7.94 5.40 -9.55
C MET A 188 7.18 6.65 -9.93
N THR A 189 6.39 7.19 -9.02
CA THR A 189 5.77 8.51 -9.14
C THR A 189 6.50 9.48 -8.21
N CYS A 190 6.94 10.62 -8.72
CA CYS A 190 7.65 11.63 -7.94
C CYS A 190 6.73 12.83 -7.68
N LEU A 191 6.72 13.28 -6.43
CA LEU A 191 6.19 14.59 -6.05
C LEU A 191 7.36 15.47 -5.61
N VAL A 192 7.54 16.59 -6.30
CA VAL A 192 8.54 17.62 -5.98
C VAL A 192 7.80 18.84 -5.46
N PRO A 193 7.75 19.07 -4.13
CA PRO A 193 7.09 20.23 -3.57
C PRO A 193 7.71 21.54 -4.07
N SER A 194 6.87 22.46 -4.54
CA SER A 194 7.31 23.78 -5.01
C SER A 194 8.09 24.52 -3.92
N GLY A 195 9.31 24.95 -4.24
CA GLY A 195 10.19 25.69 -3.33
C GLY A 195 11.22 24.84 -2.57
N ARG A 196 11.18 23.50 -2.70
CA ARG A 196 12.21 22.58 -2.17
C ARG A 196 12.56 21.52 -3.22
N PRO A 197 13.32 21.88 -4.27
CA PRO A 197 13.67 20.99 -5.38
C PRO A 197 14.62 19.84 -4.97
N ASP A 198 15.08 19.82 -3.72
CA ASP A 198 15.82 18.75 -3.05
C ASP A 198 14.91 17.80 -2.26
N SER A 199 13.68 18.21 -1.94
CA SER A 199 12.72 17.46 -1.12
C SER A 199 11.82 16.57 -1.97
N HIS A 200 12.39 15.62 -2.70
CA HIS A 200 11.62 14.73 -3.55
C HIS A 200 10.95 13.60 -2.73
N LEU A 201 9.65 13.41 -2.90
CA LEU A 201 8.93 12.24 -2.39
C LEU A 201 8.71 11.25 -3.53
N HIS A 202 9.29 10.06 -3.39
CA HIS A 202 9.19 9.01 -4.39
C HIS A 202 8.25 7.91 -3.90
N PHE A 203 7.20 7.64 -4.67
CA PHE A 203 6.24 6.58 -4.39
C PHE A 203 6.43 5.45 -5.39
N LEU A 204 6.60 4.23 -4.88
CA LEU A 204 6.67 3.03 -5.71
C LEU A 204 5.32 2.32 -5.72
N ASP A 205 4.94 1.85 -6.91
CA ASP A 205 3.86 0.89 -7.12
C ASP A 205 4.28 -0.09 -8.22
N GLY A 206 3.49 -1.13 -8.47
CA GLY A 206 3.66 -2.06 -9.55
C GLY A 206 3.04 -1.59 -10.88
N MET A 207 3.64 -1.99 -11.99
CA MET A 207 3.07 -1.79 -13.33
C MET A 207 1.90 -2.75 -13.57
N GLY A 208 0.89 -2.30 -14.33
CA GLY A 208 -0.22 -3.17 -14.73
C GLY A 208 -1.39 -3.16 -13.74
N GLY A 209 -1.36 -2.21 -12.80
CA GLY A 209 -2.44 -1.95 -11.85
C GLY A 209 -1.99 -2.03 -10.40
N GLY A 210 -0.87 -2.71 -10.10
CA GLY A 210 -0.20 -2.59 -8.80
C GLY A 210 -1.14 -2.77 -7.61
N TYR A 211 -1.18 -1.76 -6.74
CA TYR A 211 -2.08 -1.74 -5.58
C TYR A 211 -3.57 -1.83 -5.94
N ALA A 212 -4.00 -1.34 -7.10
CA ALA A 212 -5.40 -1.46 -7.51
C ALA A 212 -5.79 -2.94 -7.71
N LYS A 213 -4.93 -3.74 -8.33
CA LYS A 213 -5.16 -5.19 -8.50
C LYS A 213 -5.06 -5.96 -7.18
N ALA A 214 -4.14 -5.55 -6.30
CA ALA A 214 -4.10 -6.09 -4.95
C ALA A 214 -5.38 -5.78 -4.16
N ALA A 215 -5.96 -4.58 -4.33
CA ALA A 215 -7.20 -4.20 -3.69
C ALA A 215 -8.40 -4.98 -4.22
N GLU A 216 -8.49 -5.19 -5.55
CA GLU A 216 -9.51 -6.04 -6.17
C GLU A 216 -9.51 -7.45 -5.56
N MET A 217 -8.34 -8.11 -5.46
CA MET A 217 -8.21 -9.43 -4.81
C MET A 217 -8.65 -9.39 -3.33
N MET A 218 -8.30 -8.33 -2.60
CA MET A 218 -8.68 -8.20 -1.20
C MET A 218 -10.19 -8.15 -1.03
N GLU A 219 -10.86 -7.35 -1.87
CA GLU A 219 -12.31 -7.18 -1.91
C GLU A 219 -13.02 -8.49 -2.29
N GLU A 220 -12.55 -9.19 -3.33
CA GLU A 220 -13.07 -10.51 -3.74
C GLU A 220 -13.00 -11.53 -2.60
N GLY A 221 -11.87 -11.60 -1.90
CA GLY A 221 -11.71 -12.51 -0.78
C GLY A 221 -12.57 -12.12 0.43
N ALA A 222 -12.84 -10.84 0.64
CA ALA A 222 -13.74 -10.37 1.69
C ALA A 222 -15.19 -10.76 1.38
N LEU A 223 -15.62 -10.58 0.12
CA LEU A 223 -16.92 -11.04 -0.39
C LEU A 223 -17.10 -12.55 -0.21
N ALA A 224 -16.09 -13.35 -0.56
CA ALA A 224 -16.13 -14.80 -0.39
C ALA A 224 -16.25 -15.22 1.09
N ALA A 225 -15.52 -14.55 1.99
CA ALA A 225 -15.58 -14.81 3.43
C ALA A 225 -16.90 -14.38 4.08
N MET A 226 -17.60 -13.39 3.53
CA MET A 226 -18.93 -12.99 3.99
C MET A 226 -20.00 -14.01 3.56
N SER A 227 -19.90 -14.52 2.32
CA SER A 227 -20.82 -15.53 1.79
C SER A 227 -20.76 -16.84 2.58
N SER A 228 -19.56 -17.29 2.98
CA SER A 228 -19.40 -18.52 3.77
C SER A 228 -19.87 -18.41 5.23
N ARG A 229 -20.04 -17.20 5.77
CA ARG A 229 -20.55 -16.96 7.14
C ARG A 229 -22.07 -16.86 7.24
N GLN A 230 -22.80 -16.87 6.14
CA GLN A 230 -24.27 -16.98 6.14
C GLN A 230 -24.68 -18.46 5.96
N PRO A 231 -24.87 -19.26 7.03
CA PRO A 231 -25.57 -20.52 6.88
C PRO A 231 -27.03 -20.25 6.49
N GLU A 232 -27.54 -21.08 5.58
CA GLU A 232 -28.90 -21.05 5.03
C GLU A 232 -29.97 -20.75 6.10
N ARG A 233 -30.51 -19.54 6.09
CA ARG A 233 -31.72 -19.18 6.84
C ARG A 233 -32.95 -19.39 5.96
N ALA A 234 -33.10 -20.61 5.45
CA ALA A 234 -34.29 -21.17 4.80
C ALA A 234 -34.04 -22.68 4.83
N VAL A 235 -34.70 -23.52 5.63
CA VAL A 235 -36.10 -23.90 5.55
C VAL A 235 -36.53 -24.42 6.93
N ARG A 236 -37.38 -23.67 7.65
CA ARG A 236 -38.34 -24.19 8.65
C ARG A 236 -39.51 -23.21 8.73
N ALA A 237 -40.34 -23.22 7.69
CA ALA A 237 -41.69 -22.67 7.69
C ALA A 237 -42.57 -23.61 6.83
N ALA A 238 -42.60 -24.87 7.22
CA ALA A 238 -43.62 -25.84 6.89
C ALA A 238 -43.61 -26.82 8.07
N GLU A 239 -44.79 -27.14 8.58
CA GLU A 239 -45.05 -27.90 9.83
C GLU A 239 -45.09 -27.05 11.11
N ALA A 240 -46.14 -26.22 11.22
CA ALA A 240 -47.02 -26.14 12.40
C ALA A 240 -48.33 -25.44 12.01
#